data_AF-A0A085F7F3-F1
#
_entry.id   AF-A0A085F7F3-F1
#
_cell.length_a   1.000
_cell.length_b   1.000
_cell.length_c   1.000
_cell.angle_alpha   90.00
_cell.angle_beta   90.00
_cell.angle_gamma   90.00
#
_symmetry.space_group_name_H-M   'P 1'
#
loop_
_entity.id
_entity.type
_entity.pdbx_description
1 polymer ?
#
loop_
_entity_poly.entity_id
_entity_poly.type
_entity_poly.pdbx_seq_one_letter_code
_entity_poly.pdbx_strand_id
1 'polypeptide(L)'
;MSSDASASGAFVAVVGPSGSGKDSLIDFARQRLAGRAEFTFVRRIVTRPADRAAEDHDSLSEAHFEALAQSNGLALHWQAHGLRYGLPRSIDSDIEAGRVVIANVSRQVIGEAAARYRRVIVANISARPEIIAQRLAARGREDAEAIRQRLARQLDVAVPGGESVEIDNSGPLQEAGEHFLGLLQQAQAERV
;
A
#
# COMPACT_ATOMS: atom_id res chain seq x y z
N MET A 1 26.64 -13.81 26.17
CA MET A 1 25.46 -14.17 25.36
C MET A 1 25.06 -12.91 24.61
N SER A 2 25.62 -12.72 23.42
CA SER A 2 25.29 -11.57 22.58
C SER A 2 23.87 -11.76 22.06
N SER A 3 22.93 -10.91 22.47
CA SER A 3 21.66 -10.81 21.77
C SER A 3 21.96 -10.22 20.40
N ASP A 4 21.97 -11.07 19.37
CA ASP A 4 21.86 -10.59 18.01
C ASP A 4 20.46 -9.96 17.92
N ALA A 5 20.37 -8.64 18.06
CA ALA A 5 19.14 -7.94 17.83
C ALA A 5 18.84 -8.13 16.34
N SER A 6 17.97 -9.09 16.01
CA SER A 6 17.58 -9.32 14.62
C SER A 6 17.04 -8.00 14.07
N ALA A 7 17.72 -7.46 13.07
CA ALA A 7 17.35 -6.20 12.45
C ALA A 7 15.86 -6.22 12.07
N SER A 8 15.12 -5.23 12.53
CA SER A 8 13.70 -5.04 12.26
C SER A 8 13.49 -4.79 10.77
N GLY A 9 12.37 -5.30 10.27
CA GLY A 9 11.92 -5.12 8.91
C GLY A 9 11.46 -3.69 8.62
N ALA A 10 10.95 -3.49 7.41
CA ALA A 10 10.45 -2.20 6.95
C ALA A 10 8.99 -2.30 6.52
N PHE A 11 8.21 -1.28 6.81
CA PHE A 11 6.86 -1.12 6.27
C PHE A 11 6.91 -0.20 5.04
N VAL A 12 6.58 -0.74 3.87
CA VAL A 12 6.49 0.00 2.60
C VAL A 12 5.04 0.35 2.33
N ALA A 13 4.68 1.61 2.62
CA ALA A 13 3.39 2.19 2.35
C ALA A 13 3.30 2.62 0.88
N VAL A 14 2.55 1.87 0.07
CA VAL A 14 2.28 2.23 -1.33
C VAL A 14 1.08 3.14 -1.37
N VAL A 15 1.31 4.40 -1.75
CA VAL A 15 0.29 5.45 -1.81
C VAL A 15 0.23 6.08 -3.19
N GLY A 16 -0.82 6.85 -3.45
CA GLY A 16 -1.04 7.48 -4.75
C GLY A 16 -2.52 7.56 -5.12
N PRO A 17 -2.87 8.36 -6.13
CA PRO A 17 -4.26 8.54 -6.56
C PRO A 17 -4.87 7.21 -7.07
N SER A 18 -6.20 7.13 -7.06
CA SER A 18 -6.88 6.05 -7.79
C SER A 18 -6.50 6.13 -9.28
N GLY A 19 -6.16 4.99 -9.89
CA GLY A 19 -5.74 4.94 -11.30
C GLY A 19 -4.23 5.15 -11.56
N SER A 20 -3.40 5.47 -10.55
CA SER A 20 -1.93 5.52 -10.75
C SER A 20 -1.28 4.15 -10.97
N GLY A 21 -2.02 3.05 -10.80
CA GLY A 21 -1.51 1.70 -11.07
C GLY A 21 -0.77 1.05 -9.89
N LYS A 22 -1.03 1.50 -8.65
CA LYS A 22 -0.47 0.90 -7.41
C LYS A 22 -0.56 -0.62 -7.39
N ASP A 23 -1.76 -1.17 -7.59
CA ASP A 23 -1.96 -2.63 -7.55
C ASP A 23 -1.20 -3.33 -8.66
N SER A 24 -1.14 -2.75 -9.86
CA SER A 24 -0.34 -3.29 -10.97
C SER A 24 1.16 -3.34 -10.66
N LEU A 25 1.71 -2.33 -9.98
CA LEU A 25 3.12 -2.34 -9.54
C LEU A 25 3.36 -3.33 -8.40
N ILE A 26 2.42 -3.44 -7.47
CA ILE A 26 2.47 -4.44 -6.40
C ILE A 26 2.44 -5.85 -6.99
N ASP A 27 1.55 -6.12 -7.94
CA ASP A 27 1.45 -7.41 -8.62
C ASP A 27 2.71 -7.73 -9.42
N PHE A 28 3.26 -6.73 -10.11
CA PHE A 28 4.53 -6.83 -10.83
C PHE A 28 5.68 -7.25 -9.92
N ALA A 29 5.83 -6.59 -8.76
CA ALA A 29 6.85 -6.92 -7.77
C ALA A 29 6.58 -8.29 -7.14
N ARG A 30 5.32 -8.61 -6.82
CA ARG A 30 4.91 -9.90 -6.24
C ARG A 30 5.32 -11.08 -7.13
N GLN A 31 5.12 -10.96 -8.44
CA GLN A 31 5.51 -12.00 -9.40
C GLN A 31 7.03 -12.20 -9.44
N ARG A 32 7.83 -11.12 -9.41
CA ARG A 32 9.30 -11.19 -9.46
C ARG A 32 9.95 -11.61 -8.15
N LEU A 33 9.27 -11.35 -7.03
CA LEU A 33 9.71 -11.73 -5.68
C LEU A 33 9.03 -13.02 -5.19
N ALA A 34 8.38 -13.77 -6.09
CA ALA A 34 7.72 -15.01 -5.73
C ALA A 34 8.72 -16.01 -5.10
N GLY A 35 8.35 -16.58 -3.96
CA GLY A 35 9.18 -17.52 -3.20
C GLY A 35 10.21 -16.86 -2.27
N ARG A 36 10.31 -15.53 -2.24
CA ARG A 36 11.21 -14.79 -1.35
C ARG A 36 10.50 -14.41 -0.05
N ALA A 37 10.73 -15.19 1.01
CA ALA A 37 10.05 -15.07 2.30
C ALA A 37 10.35 -13.77 3.06
N GLU A 38 11.39 -13.05 2.66
CA GLU A 38 11.74 -11.73 3.19
C GLU A 38 10.80 -10.61 2.73
N PHE A 39 9.89 -10.87 1.79
CA PHE A 39 8.87 -9.93 1.32
C PHE A 39 7.46 -10.42 1.65
N THR A 40 6.62 -9.55 2.20
CA THR A 40 5.23 -9.85 2.52
C THR A 40 4.30 -8.86 1.84
N PHE A 41 3.52 -9.33 0.88
CA PHE A 41 2.52 -8.52 0.19
C PHE A 41 1.17 -8.61 0.91
N VAL A 42 0.78 -7.54 1.57
CA VAL A 42 -0.38 -7.54 2.48
C VAL A 42 -1.68 -7.48 1.70
N ARG A 43 -2.60 -8.40 2.02
CA ARG A 43 -4.00 -8.31 1.62
C ARG A 43 -4.73 -7.37 2.57
N ARG A 44 -5.39 -6.35 2.03
CA ARG A 44 -6.24 -5.47 2.85
C ARG A 44 -7.52 -6.18 3.24
N ILE A 45 -8.06 -5.83 4.40
CA ILE A 45 -9.43 -6.12 4.78
C ILE A 45 -10.29 -4.90 4.44
N VAL A 46 -11.42 -5.09 3.75
CA VAL A 46 -12.31 -4.00 3.31
C VAL A 46 -13.76 -4.29 3.64
N THR A 47 -14.52 -3.29 4.08
CA THR A 47 -15.97 -3.41 4.34
C THR A 47 -16.82 -3.28 3.09
N ARG A 48 -16.56 -4.10 2.07
CA ARG A 48 -17.39 -4.20 0.87
C ARG A 48 -17.52 -5.66 0.46
N PRO A 49 -18.64 -6.09 -0.14
CA PRO A 49 -18.76 -7.43 -0.70
C PRO A 49 -17.57 -7.73 -1.61
N ALA A 50 -16.98 -8.92 -1.49
CA ALA A 50 -15.89 -9.34 -2.35
C ALA A 50 -16.36 -9.34 -3.82
N ASP A 51 -15.93 -8.35 -4.58
CA ASP A 51 -16.05 -8.36 -6.03
C ASP A 51 -14.80 -9.08 -6.56
N ARG A 52 -14.96 -10.32 -7.06
CA ARG A 52 -13.85 -11.09 -7.64
C ARG A 52 -13.16 -10.37 -8.80
N ALA A 53 -13.80 -9.34 -9.39
CA ALA A 53 -13.23 -8.52 -10.45
C ALA A 53 -12.54 -7.23 -9.95
N ALA A 54 -12.58 -6.90 -8.66
CA ALA A 54 -12.05 -5.65 -8.12
C ALA A 54 -11.12 -5.88 -6.93
N GLU A 55 -9.82 -5.95 -7.21
CA GLU A 55 -8.72 -5.99 -6.23
C GLU A 55 -8.69 -7.21 -5.30
N ASP A 56 -7.48 -7.67 -4.98
CA ASP A 56 -7.27 -8.82 -4.12
C ASP A 56 -7.34 -8.40 -2.64
N HIS A 57 -8.50 -8.58 -2.01
CA HIS A 57 -8.75 -8.16 -0.62
C HIS A 57 -9.61 -9.17 0.13
N ASP A 58 -9.51 -9.16 1.46
CA ASP A 58 -10.44 -9.86 2.34
C ASP A 58 -11.65 -8.96 2.58
N SER A 59 -12.84 -9.55 2.65
CA SER A 59 -14.11 -8.82 2.77
C SER A 59 -14.76 -9.14 4.11
N LEU A 60 -15.05 -8.11 4.90
CA LEU A 60 -15.82 -8.24 6.15
C LEU A 60 -17.08 -7.36 6.11
N SER A 61 -18.09 -7.75 6.89
CA SER A 61 -19.18 -6.82 7.22
C SER A 61 -18.65 -5.69 8.10
N GLU A 62 -19.35 -4.56 8.14
CA GLU A 62 -18.99 -3.46 9.03
C GLU A 62 -18.93 -3.90 10.50
N ALA A 63 -19.89 -4.71 10.95
CA ALA A 63 -19.93 -5.23 12.31
C ALA A 63 -18.71 -6.12 12.64
N HIS A 64 -18.31 -7.01 11.72
CA HIS A 64 -17.12 -7.83 11.92
C HIS A 64 -15.83 -7.02 11.86
N PHE A 65 -15.74 -6.02 10.98
CA PHE A 65 -14.61 -5.13 10.93
C PHE A 65 -14.44 -4.36 12.24
N GLU A 66 -15.53 -3.80 12.76
CA GLU A 66 -15.54 -3.06 14.02
C GLU A 66 -15.14 -3.97 15.19
N ALA A 67 -15.70 -5.18 15.27
CA ALA A 67 -15.30 -6.16 16.28
C ALA A 67 -13.80 -6.50 16.20
N LEU A 68 -13.26 -6.67 14.99
CA LEU A 68 -11.84 -6.96 14.77
C LEU A 68 -10.94 -5.78 15.16
N ALA A 69 -11.36 -4.54 14.89
CA ALA A 69 -10.66 -3.35 15.32
C ALA A 69 -10.66 -3.24 16.86
N GLN A 70 -11.81 -3.44 17.51
CA GLN A 70 -11.96 -3.39 18.96
C GLN A 70 -11.18 -4.49 19.68
N SER A 71 -11.03 -5.66 19.06
CA SER A 71 -10.23 -6.76 19.60
C SER A 71 -8.73 -6.60 19.30
N ASN A 72 -8.28 -5.46 18.79
CA ASN A 72 -6.89 -5.21 18.39
C ASN A 72 -6.38 -6.27 17.40
N GLY A 73 -7.22 -6.65 16.42
CA GLY A 73 -6.92 -7.60 15.34
C GLY A 73 -6.42 -6.92 14.05
N LEU A 74 -6.44 -5.60 14.01
CA LEU A 74 -5.89 -4.79 12.92
C LEU A 74 -4.66 -4.03 13.42
N ALA A 75 -3.58 -4.03 12.63
CA ALA A 75 -2.39 -3.24 12.93
C ALA A 75 -2.60 -1.75 12.58
N LEU A 76 -3.29 -1.49 11.47
CA LEU A 76 -3.63 -0.17 10.96
C LEU A 76 -5.04 -0.24 10.37
N HIS A 77 -5.85 0.81 10.54
CA HIS A 77 -7.15 0.89 9.88
C HIS A 77 -7.57 2.34 9.58
N TRP A 78 -8.34 2.53 8.52
CA TRP A 78 -8.80 3.86 8.08
C TRP A 78 -10.14 3.82 7.38
N GLN A 79 -10.70 5.01 7.15
CA GLN A 79 -11.93 5.22 6.40
C GLN A 79 -11.65 6.01 5.13
N ALA A 80 -12.14 5.53 3.99
CA ALA A 80 -12.07 6.23 2.73
C ALA A 80 -13.27 5.88 1.86
N HIS A 81 -13.82 6.85 1.13
CA HIS A 81 -14.93 6.63 0.19
C HIS A 81 -16.13 5.87 0.80
N GLY A 82 -16.45 6.12 2.07
CA GLY A 82 -17.55 5.44 2.77
C GLY A 82 -17.28 3.98 3.14
N LEU A 83 -16.06 3.50 2.95
CA LEU A 83 -15.61 2.15 3.31
C LEU A 83 -14.55 2.21 4.41
N ARG A 84 -14.43 1.12 5.15
CA ARG A 84 -13.36 0.88 6.12
C ARG A 84 -12.35 -0.07 5.52
N TYR A 85 -11.09 0.20 5.82
CA TYR A 85 -9.94 -0.56 5.35
C TYR A 85 -9.05 -0.88 6.54
N GLY A 86 -8.48 -2.07 6.55
CA GLY A 86 -7.59 -2.52 7.62
C GLY A 86 -6.45 -3.38 7.09
N LEU A 87 -5.32 -3.33 7.79
CA LEU A 87 -4.25 -4.32 7.65
C LEU A 87 -4.31 -5.26 8.85
N PRO A 88 -4.20 -6.59 8.64
CA PRO A 88 -4.27 -7.55 9.74
C PRO A 88 -3.08 -7.36 10.68
N ARG A 89 -3.29 -7.65 11.97
CA ARG A 89 -2.22 -7.50 12.97
C ARG A 89 -0.99 -8.39 12.73
N SER A 90 -1.12 -9.44 11.93
CA SER A 90 0.00 -10.33 11.58
C SER A 90 1.19 -9.59 10.95
N ILE A 91 0.97 -8.42 10.34
CA ILE A 91 2.06 -7.64 9.75
C ILE A 91 3.08 -7.15 10.80
N ASP A 92 2.67 -7.00 12.06
CA ASP A 92 3.59 -6.61 13.14
C ASP A 92 4.67 -7.68 13.30
N SER A 93 4.25 -8.95 13.35
CA SER A 93 5.17 -10.08 13.47
C SER A 93 6.04 -10.26 12.22
N ASP A 94 5.53 -9.93 11.03
CA ASP A 94 6.33 -9.97 9.81
C ASP A 94 7.45 -8.90 9.83
N ILE A 95 7.14 -7.69 10.32
CA ILE A 95 8.11 -6.62 10.49
C ILE A 95 9.12 -6.98 11.58
N GLU A 96 8.68 -7.48 12.73
CA GLU A 96 9.56 -7.94 13.82
C GLU A 96 10.50 -9.06 13.36
N ALA A 97 10.04 -9.92 12.43
CA ALA A 97 10.85 -10.96 11.80
C ALA A 97 11.83 -10.46 10.72
N GLY A 98 12.00 -9.15 10.57
CA GLY A 98 12.96 -8.57 9.63
C GLY A 98 12.48 -8.49 8.17
N ARG A 99 11.17 -8.70 7.91
CA ARG A 99 10.63 -8.71 6.54
C ARG A 99 10.28 -7.32 6.04
N VAL A 100 10.30 -7.15 4.73
CA VAL A 100 9.73 -5.98 4.06
C VAL A 100 8.24 -6.26 3.85
N VAL A 101 7.39 -5.50 4.54
CA VAL A 101 5.94 -5.59 4.45
C VAL A 101 5.43 -4.52 3.50
N ILE A 102 4.77 -4.92 2.42
CA ILE A 102 4.29 -4.05 1.35
C ILE A 102 2.77 -3.96 1.41
N ALA A 103 2.23 -2.75 1.60
CA ALA A 103 0.79 -2.54 1.67
C ALA A 103 0.35 -1.32 0.86
N ASN A 104 -0.69 -1.48 0.04
CA ASN A 104 -1.40 -0.36 -0.57
C ASN A 104 -2.27 0.30 0.50
N VAL A 105 -2.04 1.58 0.83
CA VAL A 105 -2.72 2.27 1.93
C VAL A 105 -3.17 3.69 1.56
N SER A 106 -4.00 4.29 2.43
CA SER A 106 -4.29 5.72 2.37
C SER A 106 -3.13 6.52 2.95
N ARG A 107 -2.90 7.74 2.45
CA ARG A 107 -1.91 8.67 3.07
C ARG A 107 -2.26 9.00 4.53
N GLN A 108 -3.53 8.86 4.92
CA GLN A 108 -4.01 9.12 6.28
C GLN A 108 -3.38 8.21 7.34
N VAL A 109 -2.96 6.98 6.97
CA VAL A 109 -2.37 6.03 7.93
C VAL A 109 -0.86 6.12 8.03
N ILE A 110 -0.21 6.97 7.24
CA ILE A 110 1.26 7.09 7.27
C ILE A 110 1.74 7.56 8.64
N GLY A 111 1.06 8.53 9.26
CA GLY A 111 1.44 9.02 10.59
C GLY A 111 1.33 7.94 11.67
N GLU A 112 0.26 7.15 11.64
CA GLU A 112 0.07 6.01 12.54
C GLU A 112 1.12 4.91 12.31
N ALA A 113 1.40 4.59 11.04
CA ALA A 113 2.45 3.65 10.69
C ALA A 113 3.83 4.11 11.17
N ALA A 114 4.15 5.40 11.03
CA ALA A 114 5.43 5.97 11.47
C ALA A 114 5.57 6.02 13.00
N ALA A 115 4.46 6.14 13.73
CA ALA A 115 4.45 6.00 15.19
C ALA A 115 4.57 4.53 15.64
N ARG A 116 4.13 3.58 14.81
CA ARG A 116 4.09 2.15 15.13
C ARG A 116 5.39 1.42 14.77
N TYR A 117 5.97 1.72 13.62
CA TYR A 117 7.10 0.99 13.06
C TYR A 117 8.34 1.84 12.98
N ARG A 118 9.49 1.22 13.31
CA ARG A 118 10.79 1.89 13.34
C ARG A 118 11.21 2.41 11.96
N ARG A 119 10.88 1.68 10.89
CA ARG A 119 11.22 2.04 9.52
C ARG A 119 9.97 1.97 8.63
N VAL A 120 9.55 3.14 8.18
CA VAL A 120 8.45 3.33 7.21
C VAL A 120 9.01 3.98 5.96
N ILE A 121 8.75 3.38 4.81
CA ILE A 121 9.11 3.89 3.50
C ILE A 121 7.81 4.16 2.75
N VAL A 122 7.66 5.36 2.20
CA VAL A 122 6.48 5.73 1.43
C VAL A 122 6.81 5.68 -0.05
N ALA A 123 6.25 4.71 -0.76
CA ALA A 123 6.31 4.63 -2.21
C ALA A 123 5.13 5.42 -2.79
N ASN A 124 5.35 6.66 -3.19
CA ASN A 124 4.33 7.51 -3.78
C ASN A 124 4.24 7.26 -5.29
N ILE A 125 3.21 6.52 -5.70
CA ILE A 125 2.97 6.18 -7.10
C ILE A 125 2.16 7.29 -7.74
N SER A 126 2.78 8.02 -8.66
CA SER A 126 2.14 9.07 -9.45
C SER A 126 1.89 8.60 -10.88
N ALA A 127 1.05 9.33 -11.60
CA ALA A 127 0.89 9.22 -13.04
C ALA A 127 0.29 10.53 -13.55
N ARG A 128 0.62 10.92 -14.78
CA ARG A 128 0.08 12.11 -15.42
C ARG A 128 -1.46 12.06 -15.42
N PRO A 129 -2.15 13.20 -15.16
CA PRO A 129 -3.60 13.24 -15.06
C PRO A 129 -4.33 12.62 -16.27
N GLU A 130 -3.83 12.85 -17.48
CA GLU A 130 -4.37 12.29 -18.72
C GLU A 130 -4.27 10.75 -18.76
N ILE A 131 -3.21 10.16 -18.21
CA ILE A 131 -3.04 8.71 -18.13
C ILE A 131 -3.99 8.12 -17.08
N ILE A 132 -4.14 8.79 -15.92
CA ILE A 132 -5.12 8.39 -14.90
C ILE A 132 -6.53 8.43 -15.48
N ALA A 133 -6.89 9.51 -16.19
CA ALA A 133 -8.20 9.65 -16.82
C ALA A 133 -8.47 8.51 -17.82
N GLN A 134 -7.51 8.20 -18.69
CA GLN A 134 -7.61 7.07 -19.63
C GLN A 134 -7.83 5.73 -18.90
N ARG A 135 -7.05 5.46 -17.84
CA ARG A 135 -7.14 4.22 -17.06
C ARG A 135 -8.47 4.12 -16.30
N LEU A 136 -8.98 5.22 -15.76
CA LEU A 136 -10.29 5.25 -15.09
C LEU A 136 -11.42 5.06 -16.09
N ALA A 137 -11.37 5.74 -17.25
CA ALA A 137 -12.36 5.60 -18.31
C ALA A 137 -12.42 4.15 -18.84
N ALA A 138 -11.27 3.49 -19.04
CA ALA A 138 -11.20 2.11 -19.48
C ALA A 138 -11.86 1.10 -18.52
N ARG A 139 -12.02 1.45 -17.23
CA ARG A 139 -12.72 0.60 -16.25
C ARG A 139 -14.24 0.66 -16.39
N GLY A 140 -14.78 1.68 -17.08
CA GLY A 140 -16.22 1.81 -17.39
C GLY A 140 -17.13 2.07 -16.19
N ARG A 141 -16.59 2.43 -15.02
CA ARG A 141 -17.36 2.58 -13.76
C ARG A 141 -17.70 4.03 -13.39
N GLU A 142 -17.16 5.02 -14.09
CA GLU A 142 -17.23 6.44 -13.73
C GLU A 142 -17.41 7.33 -14.98
N ASP A 143 -18.15 8.43 -14.84
CA ASP A 143 -18.28 9.44 -15.90
C ASP A 143 -17.11 10.46 -15.89
N ALA A 144 -17.03 11.27 -16.95
CA ALA A 144 -15.93 12.22 -17.13
C ALA A 144 -15.89 13.35 -16.07
N GLU A 145 -16.99 13.62 -15.36
CA GLU A 145 -17.05 14.63 -14.31
C GLU A 145 -16.49 14.07 -12.99
N ALA A 146 -16.86 12.84 -12.63
CA ALA A 146 -16.31 12.11 -11.49
C ALA A 146 -14.78 11.92 -11.61
N ILE A 147 -14.28 11.64 -12.81
CA ILE A 147 -12.83 11.53 -13.09
C ILE A 147 -12.12 12.86 -12.87
N ARG A 148 -12.66 13.98 -13.37
CA ARG A 148 -12.06 15.31 -13.19
C ARG A 148 -12.00 15.72 -11.72
N GLN A 149 -13.06 15.49 -10.96
CA GLN A 149 -13.07 15.78 -9.52
C GLN A 149 -12.09 14.93 -8.73
N ARG A 150 -11.79 13.70 -9.18
CA ARG A 150 -10.74 12.87 -8.57
C ARG A 150 -9.34 13.42 -8.82
N LEU A 151 -9.06 13.89 -10.04
CA LEU A 151 -7.77 14.48 -10.38
C LEU A 151 -7.49 15.76 -9.59
N ALA A 152 -8.50 16.60 -9.36
CA ALA A 152 -8.36 17.86 -8.63
C ALA A 152 -8.03 17.70 -7.12
N ARG A 153 -8.21 16.50 -6.54
CA ARG A 153 -7.97 16.22 -5.11
C ARG A 153 -6.56 15.68 -4.81
N GLN A 154 -5.65 15.71 -5.78
CA GLN A 154 -4.26 15.28 -5.59
C GLN A 154 -3.53 16.27 -4.68
N LEU A 155 -3.49 15.96 -3.38
CA LEU A 155 -2.77 16.71 -2.37
C LEU A 155 -1.44 16.03 -2.05
N ASP A 156 -0.37 16.81 -2.07
CA ASP A 156 0.93 16.47 -1.50
C ASP A 156 0.82 16.42 0.02
N VAL A 157 0.80 15.21 0.57
CA VAL A 157 1.04 15.00 2.01
C VAL A 157 2.49 14.59 2.16
N ALA A 158 3.28 15.49 2.74
CA ALA A 158 4.63 15.20 3.19
C ALA A 158 4.58 14.14 4.30
N VAL A 159 5.47 13.15 4.21
CA VAL A 159 5.71 12.20 5.30
C VAL A 159 6.55 12.92 6.34
N PRO A 160 6.08 13.11 7.59
CA PRO A 160 6.92 13.72 8.62
C PRO A 160 8.12 12.81 8.90
N GLY A 161 9.33 13.24 8.54
CA GLY A 161 10.59 12.63 8.96
C GLY A 161 10.93 11.24 8.39
N GLY A 162 10.38 10.86 7.23
CA GLY A 162 10.58 9.53 6.64
C GLY A 162 11.14 9.51 5.21
N GLU A 163 11.56 8.32 4.79
CA GLU A 163 12.00 8.02 3.42
C GLU A 163 10.76 7.98 2.50
N SER A 164 10.65 8.93 1.57
CA SER A 164 9.59 8.96 0.56
C SER A 164 10.21 8.91 -0.83
N VAL A 165 9.72 7.99 -1.66
CA VAL A 165 10.22 7.75 -3.01
C VAL A 165 9.07 7.94 -4.00
N GLU A 166 9.26 8.87 -4.93
CA GLU A 166 8.32 9.11 -6.03
C GLU A 166 8.56 8.10 -7.16
N ILE A 167 7.50 7.45 -7.62
CA ILE A 167 7.53 6.50 -8.74
C ILE A 167 6.49 6.95 -9.75
N ASP A 168 6.97 7.53 -10.86
CA ASP A 168 6.11 7.91 -11.97
C ASP A 168 5.72 6.69 -12.81
N ASN A 169 4.44 6.34 -12.80
CA ASN A 169 3.85 5.28 -13.59
C ASN A 169 3.04 5.82 -14.79
N SER A 170 3.52 6.90 -15.40
CA SER A 170 2.98 7.47 -16.64
C SER A 170 3.43 6.74 -17.90
N GLY A 171 4.59 6.06 -17.83
CA GLY A 171 5.19 5.30 -18.92
C GLY A 171 4.78 3.82 -18.95
N PRO A 172 5.57 2.97 -19.62
CA PRO A 172 5.41 1.52 -19.57
C PRO A 172 5.47 0.99 -18.13
N LEU A 173 4.56 0.07 -17.78
CA LEU A 173 4.49 -0.55 -16.45
C LEU A 173 5.83 -1.15 -16.01
N GLN A 174 6.58 -1.69 -16.98
CA GLN A 174 7.89 -2.32 -16.74
C GLN A 174 8.90 -1.35 -16.13
N GLU A 175 8.94 -0.08 -16.54
CA GLU A 175 9.92 0.90 -16.03
C GLU A 175 9.62 1.26 -14.57
N ALA A 176 8.38 1.64 -14.29
CA ALA A 176 7.93 1.93 -12.93
C ALA A 176 8.00 0.68 -12.03
N GLY A 177 7.74 -0.50 -12.59
CA GLY A 177 7.81 -1.79 -11.91
C GLY A 177 9.22 -2.16 -11.47
N GLU A 178 10.22 -1.98 -12.33
CA GLU A 178 11.63 -2.22 -11.96
C GLU A 178 12.12 -1.19 -10.94
N HIS A 179 11.70 0.07 -11.03
CA HIS A 179 12.02 1.08 -10.01
C HIS A 179 11.42 0.70 -8.64
N PHE A 180 10.14 0.30 -8.62
CA PHE A 180 9.49 -0.17 -7.40
C PHE A 180 10.16 -1.42 -6.83
N LEU A 181 10.55 -2.37 -7.67
CA LEU A 181 11.27 -3.57 -7.25
C LEU A 181 12.63 -3.23 -6.62
N GLY A 182 13.38 -2.30 -7.22
CA GLY A 182 14.65 -1.82 -6.67
C GLY A 182 14.50 -1.22 -5.27
N LEU A 183 13.45 -0.40 -5.08
CA LEU A 183 13.10 0.15 -3.75
C LEU A 183 12.89 -0.96 -2.72
N LEU A 184 12.12 -2.00 -3.05
CA LEU A 184 11.86 -3.11 -2.12
C LEU A 184 13.15 -3.86 -1.78
N GLN A 185 14.00 -4.13 -2.78
CA GLN A 185 15.28 -4.82 -2.56
C GLN A 185 16.24 -4.01 -1.70
N GLN A 186 16.30 -2.69 -1.90
CA GLN A 186 17.08 -1.80 -1.05
C GLN A 186 16.55 -1.78 0.39
N ALA A 187 15.23 -1.66 0.57
CA ALA A 187 14.60 -1.72 1.88
C ALA A 187 14.97 -3.00 2.64
N GLN A 188 15.04 -4.12 1.94
CA GLN A 188 15.44 -5.41 2.51
C GLN A 188 16.92 -5.45 2.92
N ALA A 189 17.80 -4.88 2.10
CA ALA A 189 19.24 -4.87 2.35
C ALA A 189 19.61 -3.98 3.56
N GLU A 190 18.82 -2.93 3.81
CA GLU A 190 19.07 -1.91 4.84
C GLU A 190 18.21 -2.09 6.11
N ARG A 191 17.79 -3.32 6.43
CA ARG A 191 17.02 -3.60 7.67
C ARG A 191 17.77 -3.15 8.94
N VAL A 192 17.04 -2.67 9.97
CA VAL A 192 17.59 -1.85 11.09
C VAL A 192 17.37 -2.43 12.47
#